data_AF-A0A7U9NCY5-F1
#
_entry.id   AF-A0A7U9NCY5-F1
#
_cell.length_a   1.000
_cell.length_b   1.000
_cell.length_c   1.000
_cell.angle_alpha   90.00
_cell.angle_beta   90.00
_cell.angle_gamma   90.00
#
_symmetry.space_group_name_H-M   'P 1'
#
loop_
_entity.id
_entity.type
_entity.pdbx_description
1 polymer ?
#
loop_
_entity_poly.entity_id
_entity_poly.type
_entity_poly.pdbx_seq_one_letter_code
_entity_poly.pdbx_strand_id
1 'polypeptide(L)' 'MEELKFIMEKFVASGWDLISIPVQQWLEGKADKDTLVSAIKQADKECGSCGCELDPLYKRALELI' A
#
# COMPACT_ATOMS: atom_id res chain seq x y z
N MET A 1 -11.06 -1.46 10.08
CA MET A 1 -11.08 -2.28 8.85
C MET A 1 -11.42 -1.46 7.61
N GLU A 2 -12.40 -0.55 7.65
CA GLU A 2 -12.76 0.28 6.49
C GLU A 2 -11.64 1.24 6.03
N GLU A 3 -10.91 1.84 6.99
CA GLU A 3 -9.79 2.73 6.68
C GLU A 3 -8.66 2.01 5.92
N LEU A 4 -8.23 0.84 6.42
CA LEU A 4 -7.20 0.05 5.74
C LEU A 4 -7.63 -0.33 4.32
N LYS A 5 -8.88 -0.78 4.16
CA LYS A 5 -9.42 -1.13 2.84
C LYS A 5 -9.42 0.07 1.88
N PHE A 6 -9.83 1.25 2.35
CA PHE A 6 -9.79 2.48 1.56
C PHE A 6 -8.37 2.83 1.10
N ILE A 7 -7.39 2.70 2.00
CA ILE A 7 -5.98 2.93 1.66
C ILE A 7 -5.49 1.92 0.61
N MET A 8 -5.85 0.64 0.75
CA MET A 8 -5.51 -0.38 -0.24
C MET A 8 -6.12 -0.09 -1.61
N GLU A 9 -7.37 0.33 -1.66
CA GLU A 9 -8.03 0.74 -2.91
C GLU A 9 -7.33 1.93 -3.57
N LYS A 10 -6.82 2.89 -2.78
CA LYS A 10 -6.00 4.00 -3.30
C LYS A 10 -4.66 3.53 -3.88
N PHE A 11 -4.00 2.57 -3.25
CA PHE A 11 -2.77 1.99 -3.78
C PHE A 11 -3.01 1.24 -5.10
N VAL A 12 -4.10 0.47 -5.21
CA VAL A 12 -4.47 -0.18 -6.48
C VAL A 12 -4.78 0.87 -7.55
N ALA A 13 -5.55 1.90 -7.21
CA ALA A 13 -5.91 2.97 -8.13
C ALA A 13 -4.72 3.85 -8.58
N SER A 14 -3.60 3.83 -7.85
CA SER A 14 -2.38 4.55 -8.24
C SER A 14 -1.79 4.05 -9.57
N GLY A 15 -2.07 2.80 -9.94
CA GLY A 15 -1.51 2.17 -11.13
C GLY A 15 0.00 1.94 -11.08
N TRP A 16 0.65 2.21 -9.94
CA TRP A 16 2.09 2.00 -9.78
C TRP A 16 2.38 0.55 -9.39
N ASP A 17 2.87 -0.24 -10.34
CA ASP A 17 3.08 -1.70 -10.21
C ASP A 17 3.76 -2.13 -8.91
N LEU A 18 4.70 -1.33 -8.39
CA LEU A 18 5.42 -1.60 -7.14
C LEU A 18 4.48 -1.79 -5.93
N ILE A 19 3.36 -1.06 -5.91
CA ILE A 19 2.40 -1.09 -4.81
C ILE A 19 1.02 -1.61 -5.24
N SER A 20 0.58 -1.33 -6.47
CA SER A 20 -0.75 -1.69 -6.97
C SER A 20 -0.92 -3.20 -7.05
N ILE A 21 0.07 -3.92 -7.60
CA ILE A 21 0.00 -5.38 -7.80
C ILE A 21 0.05 -6.13 -6.45
N PRO A 22 1.01 -5.88 -5.54
CA PRO A 22 1.06 -6.59 -4.26
C PRO A 22 -0.18 -6.32 -3.40
N VAL A 23 -0.70 -5.10 -3.41
CA VAL A 23 -1.92 -4.75 -2.66
C VAL A 23 -3.15 -5.44 -3.24
N GLN A 24 -3.29 -5.47 -4.57
CA GLN A 24 -4.38 -6.20 -5.22
C GLN A 24 -4.33 -7.68 -4.87
N GLN A 25 -3.15 -8.31 -4.96
CA GLN A 25 -2.99 -9.71 -4.60
C GLN A 25 -3.34 -9.98 -3.13
N TRP A 26 -3.00 -9.07 -2.22
CA TRP A 26 -3.37 -9.19 -0.81
C TRP A 26 -4.90 -9.08 -0.61
N LEU A 27 -5.57 -8.13 -1.27
CA LEU A 27 -7.03 -8.00 -1.24
C LEU A 27 -7.75 -9.24 -1.79
N GLU A 28 -7.13 -9.92 -2.77
CA GLU A 28 -7.63 -11.18 -3.35
C GLU A 28 -7.25 -12.42 -2.52
N GLY A 29 -6.50 -12.28 -1.42
CA GLY A 29 -6.03 -13.40 -0.61
C GLY A 29 -4.94 -14.26 -1.27
N LYS A 30 -4.24 -13.72 -2.27
CA LYS A 30 -3.18 -14.39 -3.05
C LYS A 30 -1.77 -14.04 -2.56
N ALA A 31 -1.61 -13.02 -1.73
CA ALA A 31 -0.35 -12.62 -1.12
C ALA A 31 -0.46 -12.58 0.40
N ASP A 32 0.63 -12.94 1.08
CA ASP A 32 0.72 -12.87 2.54
C ASP A 32 0.96 -11.44 3.05
N LYS A 33 0.84 -11.27 4.37
CA LYS A 33 1.05 -10.00 5.06
C LYS A 33 2.48 -9.48 4.87
N ASP A 34 3.49 -10.35 4.81
CA ASP A 34 4.89 -9.93 4.71
C ASP A 34 5.20 -9.34 3.33
N THR A 35 4.62 -9.91 2.27
CA THR A 35 4.68 -9.39 0.89
C THR A 35 4.04 -8.01 0.81
N LEU A 36 2.86 -7.83 1.41
CA LEU A 36 2.18 -6.53 1.50
C LEU A 36 3.05 -5.49 2.22
N VAL A 37 3.51 -5.82 3.43
CA VAL A 37 4.32 -4.90 4.26
C VAL A 37 5.61 -4.50 3.54
N SER A 38 6.26 -5.45 2.85
CA SER A 38 7.48 -5.20 2.10
C SER A 38 7.24 -4.22 0.94
N ALA A 39 6.15 -4.40 0.18
CA ALA A 39 5.77 -3.50 -0.90
C ALA A 39 5.48 -2.08 -0.38
N ILE A 40 4.71 -1.94 0.71
CA ILE A 40 4.39 -0.64 1.31
C ILE A 40 5.65 0.06 1.82
N LYS A 41 6.57 -0.66 2.47
CA LYS A 41 7.84 -0.08 2.92
C LYS A 41 8.71 0.41 1.76
N GLN A 42 8.76 -0.36 0.67
CA GLN A 42 9.50 0.07 -0.52
C GLN A 42 8.84 1.30 -1.16
N ALA A 43 7.51 1.34 -1.23
CA ALA A 43 6.77 2.49 -1.74
C ALA A 43 6.98 3.76 -0.89
N ASP A 44 6.96 3.62 0.45
CA ASP A 44 7.28 4.70 1.39
C ASP A 44 8.72 5.20 1.22
N LYS A 45 9.67 4.30 0.98
CA LYS A 45 11.06 4.69 0.74
C LYS A 45 11.22 5.51 -0.55
N GLU A 46 10.47 5.17 -1.61
CA GLU A 46 10.60 5.81 -2.92
C GLU A 46 9.73 7.07 -3.08
N CYS A 47 8.52 7.12 -2.51
CA CYS A 47 7.62 8.28 -2.60
C CYS A 47 7.00 8.71 -1.26
N GLY A 48 7.39 8.13 -0.12
CA GLY A 48 6.92 8.54 1.21
C GLY A 48 7.55 9.82 1.75
N SER A 49 8.07 10.67 0.86
CA SER A 49 8.47 12.06 1.15
C SER A 49 8.33 12.96 -0.09
N CYS A 50 7.61 12.50 -1.12
CA CYS A 50 7.47 13.21 -2.39
C CYS A 50 6.34 14.27 -2.32
N GLY A 51 5.56 14.32 -1.24
CA GLY A 51 4.46 15.26 -1.05
C GLY A 51 3.19 14.92 -1.85
N CYS A 52 3.11 13.72 -2.44
CA CYS A 52 1.91 13.25 -3.13
C CYS A 52 0.84 12.79 -2.14
N GLU A 53 -0.37 12.54 -2.63
CA GLU A 53 -1.48 12.06 -1.80
C GLU A 53 -1.23 10.68 -1.15
N LEU A 54 -0.34 9.86 -1.73
CA LEU A 54 -0.02 8.52 -1.21
C LEU A 54 1.00 8.54 -0.08
N ASP A 55 1.80 9.60 0.04
CA ASP A 55 2.87 9.76 1.03
C ASP A 55 2.41 9.46 2.48
N PRO A 56 1.35 10.12 3.00
CA PRO A 56 0.85 9.80 4.34
C PRO A 56 0.21 8.41 4.43
N LEU A 57 -0.28 7.88 3.32
CA LEU A 57 -1.03 6.62 3.29
C LEU A 57 -0.12 5.40 3.52
N TYR A 58 1.13 5.43 3.08
CA TYR A 58 2.05 4.30 3.30
C TYR A 58 2.29 4.05 4.79
N LYS A 59 2.60 5.12 5.53
CA LYS A 59 2.83 5.07 6.98
C LYS A 59 1.56 4.64 7.71
N ARG A 60 0.42 5.20 7.31
CA ARG A 60 -0.87 4.86 7.89
C ARG A 60 -1.27 3.41 7.64
N ALA A 61 -1.02 2.88 6.45
CA ALA A 61 -1.25 1.47 6.15
C ALA A 61 -0.42 0.56 7.07
N LEU A 62 0.85 0.88 7.30
CA LEU A 62 1.74 0.10 8.17
C LEU A 62 1.29 0.08 9.64
N GLU A 63 0.66 1.14 10.13
CA GLU A 63 0.07 1.17 11.48
C GLU A 63 -1.18 0.30 11.63
N LEU A 64 -1.92 0.10 10.53
CA LEU A 64 -3.22 -0.56 10.52
C LEU A 64 -3.13 -2.06 10.20
N ILE A 65 -1.97 -2.55 9.76
CA ILE A 65 -1.70 -3.94 9.34
C ILE A 65 -1.25 -4.82 10.51
#